data_AF-I4I0S7-F1
#
_entry.id   AF-I4I0S7-F1
#
_cell.length_a   1.000
_cell.length_b   1.000
_cell.length_c   1.000
_cell.angle_alpha   90.00
_cell.angle_beta   90.00
_cell.angle_gamma   90.00
#
_symmetry.space_group_name_H-M   'P 1'
#
loop_
_entity.id
_entity.type
_entity.pdbx_description
1 polymer ?
#
loop_
_entity_poly.entity_id
_entity_poly.type
_entity_poly.pdbx_seq_one_letter_code
_entity_poly.pdbx_strand_id
1 'polypeptide(L)'
;MKTLSFKDIQFIIEALESLLKNYSDRIQQIEALENYEDEIADLSNDSLFLQELITDLQNQQTQELALLVPEFDLQKMSLQTLIKQGKTLSIEEKLILVESLTSSIREEYNLMRT
;
A
#
# COMPACT_ATOMS: atom_id res chain seq x y z
N MET A 1 3.90 15.42 21.99
CA MET A 1 2.86 14.50 21.47
C MET A 1 3.52 13.19 21.10
N LYS A 2 2.93 12.06 21.47
CA LYS A 2 3.46 10.74 21.12
C LYS A 2 2.98 10.43 19.71
N THR A 3 3.89 10.32 18.76
CA THR A 3 3.58 9.86 17.39
C THR A 3 3.28 8.35 17.42
N LEU A 4 2.26 7.94 16.67
CA LEU A 4 1.96 6.52 16.46
C LEU A 4 3.10 5.89 15.66
N SER A 5 3.50 4.66 16.00
CA SER A 5 4.48 3.93 15.19
C SER A 5 3.83 3.34 13.94
N PHE A 6 4.64 2.99 12.94
CA PHE A 6 4.17 2.27 11.75
C PHE A 6 3.29 1.05 12.09
N LYS A 7 3.70 0.26 13.09
CA LYS A 7 2.95 -0.91 13.55
C LYS A 7 1.61 -0.53 14.20
N ASP A 8 1.56 0.57 14.93
CA ASP A 8 0.32 1.06 15.51
C ASP A 8 -0.65 1.51 14.41
N ILE A 9 -0.15 2.23 13.40
CA ILE A 9 -0.95 2.68 12.25
C ILE A 9 -1.48 1.48 11.46
N GLN A 10 -0.63 0.48 11.20
CA GLN A 10 -1.02 -0.73 10.49
C GLN A 10 -2.13 -1.49 11.22
N PHE A 11 -1.99 -1.65 12.54
CA PHE A 11 -3.01 -2.28 13.36
C PHE A 11 -4.34 -1.52 13.33
N ILE A 12 -4.29 -0.17 13.33
CA ILE A 12 -5.49 0.66 13.22
C ILE A 12 -6.16 0.45 11.86
N ILE A 13 -5.41 0.46 10.76
CA ILE A 13 -5.95 0.21 9.41
C ILE A 13 -6.68 -1.13 9.36
N GLU A 14 -6.06 -2.22 9.83
CA GLU A 14 -6.66 -3.56 9.84
C GLU A 14 -7.97 -3.62 10.66
N ALA A 15 -8.01 -2.92 11.79
CA ALA A 15 -9.22 -2.83 12.61
C ALA A 15 -10.35 -2.06 11.91
N LEU A 16 -10.02 -0.97 11.20
CA LEU A 16 -10.98 -0.19 10.44
C LEU A 16 -11.51 -0.96 9.22
N GLU A 17 -10.66 -1.70 8.51
CA GLU A 17 -11.06 -2.59 7.41
C GLU A 17 -12.01 -3.69 7.91
N SER A 18 -11.73 -4.28 9.07
CA SER A 18 -12.65 -5.25 9.69
C SER A 18 -13.99 -4.63 10.07
N LEU A 19 -14.01 -3.37 10.52
CA LEU A 19 -15.24 -2.66 10.85
C LEU A 19 -16.06 -2.35 9.59
N LEU A 20 -15.41 -1.86 8.53
CA LEU A 20 -16.03 -1.64 7.22
C LEU A 20 -16.69 -2.90 6.68
N LYS A 21 -16.02 -4.05 6.82
CA LYS A 21 -16.59 -5.33 6.43
C LYS A 21 -17.86 -5.64 7.23
N ASN A 22 -17.86 -5.41 8.55
CA ASN A 22 -19.05 -5.62 9.37
C ASN A 22 -20.21 -4.69 8.97
N TYR A 23 -19.91 -3.42 8.62
CA TYR A 23 -20.93 -2.48 8.13
C TYR A 23 -21.52 -2.94 6.80
N SER A 24 -20.67 -3.38 5.87
CA SER A 24 -21.12 -3.93 4.58
C SER A 24 -21.99 -5.19 4.78
N ASP A 25 -21.55 -6.11 5.63
CA ASP A 25 -22.30 -7.34 5.97
C ASP A 25 -23.66 -6.99 6.61
N ARG A 26 -23.72 -5.93 7.44
CA ARG A 26 -24.95 -5.44 8.06
C ARG A 26 -25.89 -4.80 7.05
N ILE A 27 -25.39 -3.92 6.18
CA ILE A 27 -26.19 -3.28 5.12
C ILE A 27 -26.83 -4.37 4.24
N GLN A 28 -26.06 -5.37 3.79
CA GLN A 28 -26.60 -6.47 2.97
C GLN A 28 -27.73 -7.26 3.68
N GLN A 29 -27.69 -7.38 5.01
CA GLN A 29 -28.75 -8.05 5.77
C GLN A 29 -30.05 -7.24 5.84
N ILE A 30 -29.95 -5.90 5.80
CA ILE A 30 -31.08 -5.00 6.04
C ILE A 30 -31.53 -4.23 4.79
N GLU A 31 -30.79 -4.28 3.67
CA GLU A 31 -31.08 -3.56 2.42
C GLU A 31 -32.44 -3.90 1.82
N ALA A 32 -32.92 -5.12 2.02
CA ALA A 32 -34.24 -5.56 1.55
C ALA A 32 -35.40 -5.18 2.50
N LEU A 33 -35.11 -4.57 3.65
CA LEU A 33 -36.09 -4.24 4.68
C LEU A 33 -36.39 -2.74 4.65
N GLU A 34 -37.61 -2.37 4.23
CA GLU A 34 -38.04 -0.97 4.06
C GLU A 34 -37.93 -0.09 5.33
N ASN A 35 -37.86 -0.70 6.52
CA ASN A 35 -37.81 0.02 7.79
C ASN A 35 -36.40 0.43 8.26
N TYR A 36 -35.36 0.20 7.45
CA TYR A 36 -33.96 0.38 7.85
C TYR A 36 -33.19 1.38 6.98
N GLU A 37 -33.89 2.21 6.21
CA GLU A 37 -33.28 3.23 5.33
C GLU A 37 -32.35 4.19 6.12
N ASP A 38 -32.76 4.63 7.30
CA ASP A 38 -31.95 5.50 8.18
C ASP A 38 -30.66 4.81 8.63
N GLU A 39 -30.74 3.53 9.06
CA GLU A 39 -29.57 2.76 9.49
C GLU A 39 -28.60 2.53 8.32
N ILE A 40 -29.12 2.25 7.12
CA ILE A 40 -28.30 2.09 5.91
C ILE A 40 -27.58 3.39 5.57
N ALA A 41 -28.27 4.53 5.66
CA ALA A 41 -27.68 5.84 5.39
C ALA A 41 -26.56 6.17 6.38
N ASP A 42 -26.78 5.94 7.67
CA ASP A 42 -25.78 6.14 8.72
C ASP A 42 -24.54 5.25 8.51
N LEU A 43 -24.75 3.94 8.29
CA LEU A 43 -23.65 3.00 8.04
C LEU A 43 -22.88 3.33 6.75
N SER A 44 -23.56 3.82 5.72
CA SER A 44 -22.94 4.22 4.46
C SER A 44 -22.10 5.49 4.63
N ASN A 45 -22.59 6.48 5.37
CA ASN A 45 -21.86 7.71 5.67
C ASN A 45 -20.63 7.44 6.53
N ASP A 46 -20.77 6.63 7.58
CA ASP A 46 -19.65 6.20 8.41
C ASP A 46 -18.62 5.44 7.57
N SER A 47 -19.07 4.57 6.65
CA SER A 47 -18.17 3.83 5.76
C SER A 47 -17.32 4.76 4.89
N LEU A 48 -17.90 5.86 4.36
CA LEU A 48 -17.14 6.85 3.59
C LEU A 48 -16.07 7.53 4.46
N PHE A 49 -16.44 7.98 5.66
CA PHE A 49 -15.50 8.58 6.59
C PHE A 49 -14.35 7.62 6.96
N LEU A 50 -14.64 6.35 7.21
CA LEU A 50 -13.63 5.35 7.54
C LEU A 50 -12.68 5.06 6.37
N GLN A 51 -13.18 5.07 5.13
CA GLN A 51 -12.34 4.90 3.94
C GLN A 51 -11.39 6.10 3.73
N GLU A 52 -11.87 7.32 3.95
CA GLU A 52 -11.03 8.52 3.93
C GLU A 52 -9.95 8.45 5.02
N LEU A 53 -10.33 8.05 6.24
CA LEU A 53 -9.39 7.90 7.35
C LEU A 53 -8.31 6.84 7.06
N ILE A 54 -8.67 5.70 6.48
CA ILE A 54 -7.71 4.67 6.06
C ILE A 54 -6.74 5.26 5.03
N THR A 55 -7.25 6.00 4.05
CA THR A 55 -6.43 6.63 3.01
C THR A 55 -5.41 7.60 3.62
N ASP A 56 -5.84 8.43 4.58
CA ASP A 56 -4.96 9.37 5.28
C ASP A 56 -3.87 8.64 6.10
N LEU A 57 -4.22 7.56 6.78
CA LEU A 57 -3.27 6.74 7.54
C LEU A 57 -2.25 6.04 6.63
N GLN A 58 -2.68 5.54 5.47
CA GLN A 58 -1.80 4.95 4.45
C GLN A 58 -0.86 5.99 3.85
N ASN A 59 -1.35 7.20 3.59
CA ASN A 59 -0.53 8.32 3.12
C ASN A 59 0.52 8.71 4.16
N GLN A 60 0.16 8.74 5.45
CA GLN A 60 1.10 9.01 6.54
C GLN A 60 2.20 7.95 6.58
N GLN A 61 1.86 6.66 6.49
CA GLN A 61 2.87 5.59 6.41
C GLN A 61 3.77 5.74 5.18
N THR A 62 3.21 6.07 4.02
CA THR A 62 3.97 6.25 2.78
C THR A 62 4.96 7.41 2.89
N GLN A 63 4.57 8.51 3.53
CA GLN A 63 5.46 9.63 3.82
C GLN A 63 6.56 9.26 4.82
N GLU A 64 6.24 8.52 5.88
CA GLU A 64 7.26 8.01 6.82
C GLU A 64 8.26 7.07 6.13
N LEU A 65 7.78 6.20 5.23
CA LEU A 65 8.62 5.33 4.42
C LEU A 65 9.48 6.13 3.43
N ALA A 66 8.94 7.17 2.78
CA ALA A 66 9.70 8.04 1.89
C ALA A 66 10.84 8.80 2.60
N LEU A 67 10.69 9.06 3.91
CA LEU A 67 11.75 9.65 4.75
C LEU A 67 12.79 8.62 5.21
N LEU A 68 12.42 7.34 5.28
CA LEU A 68 13.30 6.21 5.64
C LEU A 68 14.05 5.63 4.44
N VAL A 69 13.52 5.80 3.24
CA VAL A 69 14.21 5.49 1.98
C VAL A 69 15.21 6.61 1.77
N PRO A 70 16.53 6.38 1.96
CA PRO A 70 17.51 7.38 1.53
C PRO A 70 17.24 7.64 0.06
N GLU A 71 17.17 8.91 -0.34
CA GLU A 71 16.97 9.32 -1.73
C GLU A 71 17.87 8.47 -2.63
N PHE A 72 17.30 7.44 -3.28
CA PHE A 72 18.02 6.49 -4.11
C PHE A 72 18.27 7.19 -5.45
N ASP A 73 19.16 8.19 -5.41
CA ASP A 73 19.65 8.82 -6.61
C ASP A 73 20.64 7.86 -7.28
N LEU A 74 20.08 6.95 -8.08
CA LEU A 74 20.82 5.99 -8.90
C LEU A 74 21.88 6.68 -9.78
N GLN A 75 21.71 7.97 -10.11
CA GLN A 75 22.68 8.73 -10.92
C GLN A 75 23.90 9.17 -10.10
N LYS A 76 23.80 9.26 -8.77
CA LYS A 76 24.91 9.67 -7.88
C LYS A 76 25.65 8.48 -7.26
N MET A 77 25.13 7.26 -7.37
CA MET A 77 25.77 6.08 -6.80
C MET A 77 26.89 5.53 -7.68
N SER A 78 28.05 5.26 -7.07
CA SER A 78 29.11 4.53 -7.75
C SER A 78 28.67 3.09 -8.05
N LEU A 79 29.15 2.54 -9.18
CA LEU A 79 28.93 1.15 -9.55
C LEU A 79 29.34 0.17 -8.43
N GLN A 80 30.39 0.50 -7.66
CA GLN A 80 30.81 -0.34 -6.53
C GLN A 80 29.81 -0.35 -5.39
N THR A 81 29.13 0.77 -5.13
CA THR A 81 28.07 0.87 -4.12
C THR A 81 26.89 0.01 -4.51
N LEU A 82 26.48 0.06 -5.78
CA LEU A 82 25.39 -0.75 -6.33
C LEU A 82 25.72 -2.24 -6.25
N ILE A 83 26.96 -2.64 -6.60
CA ILE A 83 27.42 -4.03 -6.45
C ILE A 83 27.37 -4.47 -5.00
N LYS A 84 27.80 -3.61 -4.06
CA LYS A 84 27.78 -3.95 -2.63
C LYS A 84 26.36 -4.19 -2.12
N GLN A 85 25.41 -3.34 -2.51
CA GLN A 85 23.99 -3.50 -2.17
C GLN A 85 23.38 -4.75 -2.82
N GLY A 86 23.68 -5.01 -4.09
CA GLY A 86 23.21 -6.22 -4.78
C GLY A 86 23.74 -7.50 -4.11
N LYS A 87 24.95 -7.48 -3.54
CA LYS A 87 25.50 -8.62 -2.80
C LYS A 87 24.74 -8.91 -1.51
N THR A 88 24.23 -7.89 -0.83
CA THR A 88 23.51 -8.02 0.46
C THR A 88 22.08 -8.53 0.33
N LEU A 89 21.51 -8.56 -0.89
CA LEU A 89 20.19 -9.12 -1.13
C LEU A 89 20.12 -10.63 -0.83
N SER A 90 18.96 -11.09 -0.38
CA SER A 90 18.61 -12.51 -0.29
C SER A 90 18.54 -13.17 -1.68
N ILE A 91 18.47 -14.50 -1.71
CA ILE A 91 18.38 -15.26 -2.97
C ILE A 91 17.08 -14.93 -3.70
N GLU A 92 15.96 -14.82 -2.98
CA GLU A 92 14.66 -14.51 -3.57
C GLU A 92 14.64 -13.12 -4.20
N GLU A 93 15.14 -12.10 -3.49
CA GLU A 93 15.25 -10.74 -4.02
C GLU A 93 16.17 -10.67 -5.25
N LYS A 94 17.25 -11.46 -5.27
CA LYS A 94 18.13 -11.57 -6.44
C LYS A 94 17.40 -12.17 -7.65
N LEU A 95 16.57 -13.19 -7.45
CA LEU A 95 15.81 -13.80 -8.54
C LEU A 95 14.77 -12.84 -9.11
N ILE A 96 14.06 -12.09 -8.25
CA ILE A 96 13.10 -11.06 -8.67
C ILE A 96 13.81 -9.97 -9.48
N LEU A 97 14.98 -9.50 -9.03
CA LEU A 97 15.75 -8.49 -9.75
C LEU A 97 16.18 -8.97 -11.14
N VAL A 98 16.63 -10.23 -11.25
CA VAL A 98 16.99 -10.84 -12.54
C VAL A 98 15.79 -10.90 -13.48
N GLU A 99 14.62 -11.34 -13.00
CA GLU A 99 13.41 -11.42 -13.81
C GLU A 99 12.96 -10.04 -14.30
N SER A 100 12.98 -9.04 -13.41
CA SER A 100 12.64 -7.65 -13.73
C SER A 100 13.57 -7.07 -14.79
N LEU A 101 14.89 -7.22 -14.62
CA LEU A 101 15.89 -6.75 -15.59
C LEU A 101 15.74 -7.45 -16.94
N THR A 102 15.54 -8.78 -16.93
CA THR A 102 15.37 -9.56 -18.16
C THR A 102 14.12 -9.14 -18.92
N SER A 103 13.03 -8.87 -18.20
CA SER A 103 11.78 -8.38 -18.78
C SER A 103 11.94 -6.97 -19.37
N SER A 104 12.57 -6.06 -18.63
CA SER A 104 12.84 -4.69 -19.09
C SER A 104 13.71 -4.66 -20.37
N ILE A 105 14.77 -5.47 -20.43
CA ILE A 105 15.61 -5.59 -21.64
C ILE A 105 14.79 -6.11 -22.82
N ARG A 106 13.90 -7.09 -22.59
CA ARG A 106 13.04 -7.64 -23.65
C ARG A 106 12.07 -6.58 -24.18
N GLU A 107 11.48 -5.78 -23.30
CA GLU A 107 10.60 -4.67 -23.67
C GLU A 107 11.34 -3.62 -24.50
N GLU A 108 12.51 -3.18 -24.04
CA GLU A 108 13.35 -2.21 -24.77
C GLU A 108 13.75 -2.73 -26.15
N TYR A 109 14.13 -4.01 -26.24
CA TYR A 109 14.46 -4.66 -27.50
C TYR A 109 13.28 -4.74 -28.47
N ASN A 110 12.07 -4.99 -27.95
CA ASN A 110 10.86 -5.03 -28.76
C ASN A 110 10.49 -3.64 -29.29
N LEU A 111 10.66 -2.59 -28.46
CA LEU A 111 10.43 -1.20 -28.87
C LEU A 111 11.40 -0.75 -29.98
N MET A 112 12.63 -1.25 -29.98
CA MET A 112 13.61 -0.96 -31.05
C MET A 112 13.31 -1.65 -32.39
N ARG A 113 12.37 -2.61 -32.42
CA ARG A 113 12.00 -3.38 -33.62
C ARG A 113 10.71 -2.91 -34.29
N THR A 114 9.95 -2.03 -33.65
CA THR A 114 8.76 -1.34 -34.20
C THR A 114 9.14 0.00 -34.83
#